data_AF-A0A6L8LHX2-F1
#
_entry.id   AF-A0A6L8LHX2-F1
#
_cell.length_a   1.000
_cell.length_b   1.000
_cell.length_c   1.000
_cell.angle_alpha   90.00
_cell.angle_beta   90.00
_cell.angle_gamma   90.00
#
_symmetry.space_group_name_H-M   'P 1'
#
loop_
_entity.id
_entity.type
_entity.pdbx_description
1 polymer ?
#
loop_
_entity_poly.entity_id
_entity_poly.type
_entity_poly.pdbx_seq_one_letter_code
_entity_poly.pdbx_strand_id
1 'polypeptide(L)'
;MFLIAPALPALAEDVAFGKARQNTDLPVEVVADKLSVSQKDGTATFIGNVVVTQGDMIINADNVLVIYKEDDSRISKLEATGGVTLVSGADAAEAQTAEYDVDAGMVLLLGSVLLSQGPNVMSGDRINIDLNAGTAQVGGRVKTTLQPKE
;
A
#
# COMPACT_ATOMS: atom_id res chain seq x y z
N MET A 1 -43.69 17.11 -15.61
CA MET A 1 -42.40 17.81 -15.38
C MET A 1 -41.50 16.83 -14.64
N PHE A 2 -40.61 16.14 -15.34
CA PHE A 2 -39.70 15.15 -14.77
C PHE A 2 -38.47 15.92 -14.22
N LEU A 3 -38.28 15.92 -12.90
CA LEU A 3 -37.07 16.47 -12.27
C LEU A 3 -35.93 15.47 -12.50
N ILE A 4 -34.96 15.85 -13.33
CA ILE A 4 -33.68 15.13 -13.43
C ILE A 4 -32.81 15.65 -12.29
N ALA A 5 -32.56 14.82 -11.28
CA ALA A 5 -31.58 15.11 -10.25
C ALA A 5 -30.17 15.03 -10.87
N PRO A 6 -29.30 16.04 -10.70
CA PRO A 6 -27.92 15.95 -11.14
C PRO A 6 -27.20 14.88 -10.31
N ALA A 7 -26.65 13.87 -10.98
CA ALA A 7 -25.71 12.95 -10.35
C ALA A 7 -24.47 13.75 -9.94
N LEU A 8 -24.24 13.90 -8.64
CA LEU A 8 -22.99 14.46 -8.13
C LEU A 8 -21.84 13.53 -8.57
N PRO A 9 -20.71 14.05 -9.05
CA PRO A 9 -19.54 13.24 -9.27
C PRO A 9 -19.15 12.60 -7.93
N ALA A 10 -19.03 11.27 -7.91
CA ALA A 10 -18.51 10.54 -6.77
C ALA A 10 -17.05 10.96 -6.57
N LEU A 11 -16.83 11.95 -5.71
CA LEU A 11 -15.51 12.26 -5.18
C LEU A 11 -15.06 11.02 -4.41
N ALA A 12 -13.89 10.48 -4.76
CA ALA A 12 -13.28 9.43 -3.97
C ALA A 12 -13.05 10.00 -2.55
N GLU A 13 -13.83 9.55 -1.58
CA GLU A 13 -13.68 9.97 -0.19
C GLU A 13 -12.39 9.35 0.38
N ASP A 14 -11.60 10.18 1.05
CA ASP A 14 -10.45 9.71 1.83
C ASP A 14 -10.95 8.87 3.02
N VAL A 15 -10.53 7.61 3.05
CA VAL A 15 -10.80 6.67 4.13
C VAL A 15 -9.60 6.65 5.07
N ALA A 16 -9.79 6.61 6.38
CA ALA A 16 -8.66 6.49 7.31
C ALA A 16 -7.94 5.14 7.14
N PHE A 17 -6.62 5.13 7.22
CA PHE A 17 -5.80 3.93 7.12
C PHE A 17 -4.61 3.97 8.08
N GLY A 18 -4.46 2.92 8.89
CA GLY A 18 -3.41 2.76 9.87
C GLY A 18 -3.49 3.81 11.00
N LYS A 19 -2.35 4.08 11.63
CA LYS A 19 -2.23 5.19 12.59
C LYS A 19 -2.07 6.50 11.83
N ALA A 20 -2.74 7.56 12.30
CA ALA A 20 -2.51 8.91 11.81
C ALA A 20 -1.03 9.29 12.01
N ARG A 21 -0.33 9.62 10.90
CA ARG A 21 1.13 9.78 10.77
C ARG A 21 1.94 8.50 11.05
N GLN A 22 2.23 7.74 9.99
CA GLN A 22 3.39 6.85 10.01
C GLN A 22 4.68 7.68 10.00
N ASN A 23 5.70 7.21 10.71
CA ASN A 23 7.03 7.83 10.67
C ASN A 23 7.85 7.19 9.54
N THR A 24 7.84 7.81 8.37
CA THR A 24 8.57 7.35 7.18
C THR A 24 10.09 7.56 7.28
N ASP A 25 10.58 8.24 8.32
CA ASP A 25 12.02 8.36 8.62
C ASP A 25 12.58 7.13 9.36
N LEU A 26 11.72 6.21 9.78
CA LEU A 26 12.18 4.98 10.42
C LEU A 26 12.94 4.09 9.43
N PRO A 27 13.94 3.31 9.90
CA PRO A 27 14.64 2.36 9.04
C PRO A 27 13.68 1.37 8.38
N VAL A 28 13.94 1.07 7.11
CA VAL A 28 13.26 0.01 6.37
C VAL A 28 14.11 -1.26 6.47
N GLU A 29 13.50 -2.32 6.99
CA GLU A 29 14.10 -3.66 7.06
C GLU A 29 13.45 -4.57 6.01
N VAL A 30 14.25 -5.39 5.32
CA VAL A 30 13.75 -6.35 4.32
C VAL A 30 14.35 -7.72 4.60
N VAL A 31 13.49 -8.72 4.79
CA VAL A 31 13.86 -10.12 5.03
C VAL A 31 13.30 -10.98 3.89
N ALA A 32 14.11 -11.90 3.36
CA ALA A 32 13.71 -12.81 2.28
C ALA A 32 14.58 -14.07 2.23
N ASP A 33 14.16 -15.06 1.44
CA ASP A 33 14.92 -16.28 1.20
C ASP A 33 16.18 -16.03 0.35
N LYS A 34 16.10 -15.08 -0.60
CA LYS A 34 17.17 -14.76 -1.55
C LYS A 34 17.25 -13.26 -1.83
N LEU A 35 18.47 -12.81 -2.12
CA LEU A 35 18.79 -11.45 -2.53
C LEU A 35 19.62 -11.50 -3.82
N SER A 36 19.20 -10.71 -4.82
CA SER A 36 19.94 -10.45 -6.05
C SER A 36 20.21 -8.95 -6.17
N VAL A 37 21.46 -8.54 -6.35
CA VAL A 37 21.85 -7.12 -6.40
C VAL A 37 22.36 -6.77 -7.80
N SER A 38 21.83 -5.68 -8.37
CA SER A 38 22.35 -5.07 -9.60
C SER A 38 22.97 -3.72 -9.28
N GLN A 39 24.30 -3.68 -9.18
CA GLN A 39 25.04 -2.43 -8.98
C GLN A 39 24.94 -1.49 -10.20
N LYS A 40 24.77 -2.05 -11.40
CA LYS A 40 24.63 -1.26 -12.63
C LYS A 40 23.35 -0.42 -12.60
N ASP A 41 22.28 -1.01 -12.06
CA ASP A 41 20.95 -0.41 -12.08
C ASP A 41 20.59 0.26 -10.75
N GLY A 42 21.45 0.15 -9.72
CA GLY A 42 21.18 0.69 -8.38
C GLY A 42 20.01 -0.01 -7.67
N THR A 43 19.85 -1.33 -7.90
CA THR A 43 18.69 -2.08 -7.41
C THR A 43 19.06 -3.37 -6.67
N ALA A 44 18.14 -3.81 -5.82
CA ALA A 44 18.18 -5.10 -5.13
C ALA A 44 16.83 -5.80 -5.24
N THR A 45 16.81 -7.04 -5.69
CA THR A 45 15.60 -7.88 -5.76
C THR A 45 15.63 -8.93 -4.66
N PHE A 46 14.67 -8.86 -3.76
CA PHE A 46 14.39 -9.83 -2.71
C PHE A 46 13.35 -10.82 -3.21
N ILE A 47 13.58 -12.11 -3.02
CA ILE A 47 12.81 -13.20 -3.64
C ILE A 47 12.50 -14.26 -2.60
N GLY A 48 11.23 -14.65 -2.52
CA GLY A 48 10.71 -15.69 -1.65
C GLY A 48 10.41 -15.18 -0.24
N ASN A 49 9.14 -15.32 0.18
CA ASN A 49 8.66 -14.99 1.52
C ASN A 49 9.14 -13.62 2.01
N VAL A 50 9.05 -12.59 1.16
CA VAL A 50 9.62 -11.28 1.44
C VAL A 50 8.76 -10.55 2.45
N VAL A 51 9.40 -10.04 3.51
CA VAL A 51 8.79 -9.20 4.53
C VAL A 51 9.56 -7.89 4.60
N VAL A 52 8.87 -6.79 4.31
CA VAL A 52 9.38 -5.42 4.48
C VAL A 52 8.74 -4.83 5.73
N THR A 53 9.54 -4.25 6.62
CA THR A 53 9.06 -3.63 7.87
C THR A 53 9.56 -2.19 7.97
N GLN A 54 8.67 -1.27 8.34
CA GLN A 54 9.03 0.10 8.70
C GLN A 54 8.15 0.57 9.86
N GLY A 55 8.74 0.65 11.06
CA GLY A 55 7.99 0.94 12.28
C GLY A 55 6.91 -0.13 12.53
N ASP A 56 5.64 0.30 12.54
CA ASP A 56 4.48 -0.59 12.73
C ASP A 56 3.89 -1.12 11.40
N MET A 57 4.45 -0.69 10.25
CA MET A 57 4.00 -1.10 8.93
C MET A 57 4.76 -2.35 8.47
N ILE A 58 4.02 -3.34 7.97
CA ILE A 58 4.56 -4.58 7.43
C ILE A 58 3.99 -4.81 6.03
N ILE A 59 4.84 -5.13 5.05
CA ILE A 59 4.46 -5.51 3.69
C ILE A 59 5.00 -6.93 3.43
N ASN A 60 4.12 -7.86 3.10
CA ASN A 60 4.48 -9.22 2.69
C ASN A 60 4.28 -9.37 1.18
N ALA A 61 5.21 -10.04 0.50
CA ALA A 61 5.09 -10.37 -0.92
C ALA A 61 6.01 -11.54 -1.33
N ASP A 62 5.77 -12.12 -2.51
CA ASP A 62 6.69 -13.13 -3.06
C ASP A 62 8.01 -12.51 -3.52
N ASN A 63 7.97 -11.30 -4.09
CA ASN A 63 9.15 -10.61 -4.60
C ASN A 63 9.07 -9.12 -4.32
N VAL A 64 10.20 -8.50 -3.99
CA VAL A 64 10.32 -7.05 -3.81
C VAL A 64 11.55 -6.54 -4.54
N LEU A 65 11.36 -5.59 -5.45
CA LEU A 65 12.43 -4.79 -6.03
C LEU A 65 12.62 -3.53 -5.19
N VAL A 66 13.83 -3.34 -4.69
CA VAL A 66 14.29 -2.14 -3.98
C VAL A 66 15.10 -1.30 -4.95
N ILE A 67 14.75 -0.02 -5.04
CA ILE A 67 15.46 0.99 -5.83
C ILE A 67 16.07 1.97 -4.84
N TYR A 68 17.41 2.07 -4.84
CA TYR A 68 18.14 3.00 -3.99
C TYR A 68 18.24 4.37 -4.65
N LYS A 69 18.55 5.39 -3.84
CA LYS A 69 18.96 6.71 -4.36
C LYS A 69 20.32 6.62 -5.07
N GLU A 70 20.61 7.60 -5.93
CA GLU A 70 21.89 7.67 -6.66
C GLU A 70 23.12 7.68 -5.74
N ASP A 71 22.96 8.11 -4.48
CA ASP A 71 24.02 8.13 -3.46
C ASP A 71 24.05 6.88 -2.58
N ASP A 72 23.25 5.86 -2.87
CA ASP A 72 23.05 4.62 -2.10
C ASP A 72 22.73 4.84 -0.61
N SER A 73 22.32 6.06 -0.22
CA SER A 73 22.15 6.42 1.19
C SER A 73 20.87 5.86 1.81
N ARG A 74 19.82 5.72 0.97
CA ARG A 74 18.48 5.28 1.37
C ARG A 74 17.74 4.61 0.22
N ILE A 75 16.72 3.85 0.59
CA ILE A 75 15.71 3.34 -0.34
C ILE A 75 14.86 4.51 -0.82
N SER A 76 14.70 4.61 -2.14
CA SER A 76 13.82 5.57 -2.79
C SER A 76 12.43 4.96 -3.02
N LYS A 77 12.38 3.76 -3.60
CA LYS A 77 11.14 3.07 -3.97
C LYS A 77 11.23 1.57 -3.72
N LEU A 78 10.11 0.95 -3.38
CA LEU A 78 9.91 -0.49 -3.38
C LEU A 78 8.79 -0.89 -4.34
N GLU A 79 8.97 -1.99 -5.06
CA GLU A 79 7.94 -2.60 -5.90
C GLU A 79 7.75 -4.06 -5.47
N ALA A 80 6.58 -4.37 -4.90
CA ALA A 80 6.23 -5.68 -4.39
C ALA A 80 5.25 -6.38 -5.34
N THR A 81 5.48 -7.67 -5.60
CA THR A 81 4.69 -8.46 -6.55
C THR A 81 4.50 -9.91 -6.08
N GLY A 82 3.52 -10.60 -6.68
CA GLY A 82 3.19 -11.98 -6.35
C GLY A 82 2.18 -12.11 -5.22
N GLY A 83 1.26 -11.15 -5.11
CA GLY A 83 0.36 -11.05 -3.97
C GLY A 83 1.01 -10.25 -2.87
N VAL A 84 0.37 -9.16 -2.49
CA VAL A 84 0.86 -8.22 -1.49
C VAL A 84 -0.15 -8.12 -0.37
N THR A 85 0.33 -8.21 0.86
CA THR A 85 -0.44 -7.88 2.06
C THR A 85 0.30 -6.79 2.82
N LEU A 86 -0.31 -5.62 2.91
CA LEU A 86 0.16 -4.51 3.72
C LEU A 86 -0.65 -4.45 5.02
N VAL A 87 0.02 -4.38 6.15
CA VAL A 87 -0.59 -4.24 7.48
C VAL A 87 -0.05 -2.98 8.14
N SER A 88 -0.95 -2.18 8.71
CA SER A 88 -0.61 -0.99 9.48
C SER A 88 -1.52 -0.89 10.71
N GLY A 89 -0.99 -1.26 11.88
CA GLY A 89 -1.78 -1.32 13.11
C GLY A 89 -2.90 -2.36 13.04
N ALA A 90 -4.16 -1.91 13.05
CA ALA A 90 -5.34 -2.78 12.96
C ALA A 90 -5.89 -2.92 11.53
N ASP A 91 -5.33 -2.16 10.58
CA ASP A 91 -5.82 -2.10 9.21
C ASP A 91 -4.92 -2.95 8.31
N ALA A 92 -5.54 -3.58 7.31
CA ALA A 92 -4.85 -4.43 6.35
C ALA A 92 -5.36 -4.17 4.94
N ALA A 93 -4.47 -4.24 3.96
CA ALA A 93 -4.80 -4.13 2.56
C ALA A 93 -4.10 -5.23 1.75
N GLU A 94 -4.85 -5.89 0.89
CA GLU A 94 -4.36 -6.94 -0.01
C GLU A 94 -4.47 -6.50 -1.46
N ALA A 95 -3.51 -6.90 -2.29
CA ALA A 95 -3.46 -6.57 -3.71
C ALA A 95 -2.59 -7.56 -4.50
N GLN A 96 -2.56 -7.47 -5.83
CA GLN A 96 -1.63 -8.25 -6.64
C GLN A 96 -0.21 -7.67 -6.63
N THR A 97 -0.12 -6.34 -6.67
CA THR A 97 1.15 -5.60 -6.64
C THR A 97 1.04 -4.36 -5.76
N ALA A 98 2.18 -3.88 -5.29
CA ALA A 98 2.30 -2.64 -4.57
C ALA A 98 3.52 -1.85 -5.02
N GLU A 99 3.38 -0.54 -5.14
CA GLU A 99 4.49 0.40 -5.30
C GLU A 99 4.52 1.29 -4.06
N TYR A 100 5.66 1.33 -3.37
CA TYR A 100 5.86 2.21 -2.22
C TYR A 100 6.96 3.22 -2.55
N ASP A 101 6.57 4.49 -2.65
CA ASP A 101 7.48 5.63 -2.72
C ASP A 101 7.79 6.09 -1.28
N VAL A 102 9.02 5.80 -0.84
CA VAL A 102 9.46 6.03 0.54
C VAL A 102 9.60 7.53 0.81
N ASP A 103 10.10 8.29 -0.17
CA ASP A 103 10.28 9.74 -0.03
C ASP A 103 8.94 10.47 0.01
N ALA A 104 7.97 10.06 -0.82
CA ALA A 104 6.64 10.65 -0.84
C ALA A 104 5.74 10.15 0.30
N GLY A 105 6.06 9.01 0.91
CA GLY A 105 5.19 8.34 1.88
C GLY A 105 3.90 7.82 1.24
N MET A 106 3.97 7.38 -0.02
CA MET A 106 2.80 6.99 -0.82
C MET A 106 2.88 5.53 -1.21
N VAL A 107 1.82 4.76 -0.93
CA VAL A 107 1.68 3.36 -1.39
C VAL A 107 0.56 3.26 -2.39
N LEU A 108 0.84 2.74 -3.58
CA LEU A 108 -0.14 2.39 -4.59
C LEU A 108 -0.30 0.87 -4.63
N LEU A 109 -1.49 0.40 -4.29
CA LEU A 109 -1.91 -1.00 -4.40
C LEU A 109 -2.73 -1.20 -5.67
N LEU A 110 -2.42 -2.25 -6.44
CA LEU A 110 -3.06 -2.53 -7.73
C LEU A 110 -3.49 -3.98 -7.84
N GLY A 111 -4.63 -4.18 -8.52
CA GLY A 111 -5.15 -5.49 -8.89
C GLY A 111 -5.95 -6.13 -7.76
N SER A 112 -7.27 -6.17 -7.94
CA SER A 112 -8.23 -6.84 -7.04
C SER A 112 -8.00 -6.49 -5.58
N VAL A 113 -7.96 -5.19 -5.27
CA VAL A 113 -7.61 -4.73 -3.93
C VAL A 113 -8.72 -5.02 -2.92
N LEU A 114 -8.30 -5.38 -1.71
CA LEU A 114 -9.18 -5.59 -0.57
C LEU A 114 -8.62 -4.84 0.62
N LEU A 115 -9.37 -3.87 1.15
CA LEU A 115 -9.05 -3.12 2.35
C LEU A 115 -9.94 -3.59 3.50
N SER A 116 -9.32 -3.94 4.61
CA SER A 116 -9.99 -4.26 5.88
C SER A 116 -9.63 -3.19 6.91
N GLN A 117 -10.68 -2.53 7.42
CA GLN A 117 -10.56 -1.49 8.44
C GLN A 117 -11.52 -1.83 9.59
N GLY A 118 -11.00 -2.49 10.63
CA GLY A 118 -11.82 -3.05 11.71
C GLY A 118 -12.91 -3.99 11.17
N PRO A 119 -14.21 -3.72 11.42
CA PRO A 119 -15.30 -4.56 10.92
C PRO A 119 -15.65 -4.31 9.44
N ASN A 120 -15.08 -3.28 8.82
CA ASN A 120 -15.43 -2.87 7.47
C ASN A 120 -14.49 -3.51 6.45
N VAL A 121 -15.06 -3.88 5.30
CA VAL A 121 -14.31 -4.41 4.16
C VAL A 121 -14.68 -3.65 2.90
N MET A 122 -13.67 -3.16 2.19
CA MET A 122 -13.80 -2.43 0.93
C MET A 122 -13.00 -3.15 -0.15
N SER A 123 -13.55 -3.25 -1.35
CA SER A 123 -12.84 -3.81 -2.51
C SER A 123 -12.88 -2.83 -3.68
N GLY A 124 -11.85 -2.84 -4.51
CA GLY A 124 -11.77 -1.99 -5.71
C GLY A 124 -10.76 -2.53 -6.73
N ASP A 125 -10.36 -1.66 -7.66
CA ASP A 125 -9.32 -2.00 -8.64
C ASP A 125 -7.92 -1.54 -8.17
N ARG A 126 -7.89 -0.49 -7.34
CA ARG A 126 -6.66 0.12 -6.78
C ARG A 126 -6.91 0.84 -5.46
N ILE A 127 -5.86 1.02 -4.67
CA ILE A 127 -5.85 1.89 -3.48
C ILE A 127 -4.62 2.78 -3.53
N ASN A 128 -4.80 4.08 -3.34
CA ASN A 128 -3.70 5.00 -3.03
C ASN A 128 -3.70 5.28 -1.53
N ILE A 129 -2.60 5.01 -0.84
CA ILE A 129 -2.46 5.25 0.60
C ILE A 129 -1.44 6.36 0.79
N ASP A 130 -1.82 7.41 1.50
CA ASP A 130 -0.94 8.45 2.00
C ASP A 130 -0.60 8.14 3.46
N LEU A 131 0.63 7.67 3.70
CA LEU A 131 1.12 7.27 5.03
C LEU A 131 1.36 8.49 5.94
N ASN A 132 1.60 9.67 5.36
CA ASN A 132 1.80 10.91 6.11
C ASN A 132 0.47 11.43 6.65
N ALA A 133 -0.58 11.38 5.83
CA ALA A 133 -1.94 11.75 6.18
C ALA A 133 -2.67 10.64 6.96
N GLY A 134 -2.26 9.38 6.81
CA GLY A 134 -2.97 8.21 7.35
C GLY A 134 -4.31 8.00 6.64
N THR A 135 -4.36 8.25 5.33
CA THR A 135 -5.56 8.14 4.50
C THR A 135 -5.36 7.19 3.33
N ALA A 136 -6.45 6.65 2.81
CA ALA A 136 -6.49 5.77 1.66
C ALA A 136 -7.66 6.13 0.74
N GLN A 137 -7.40 6.16 -0.56
CA GLN A 137 -8.39 6.39 -1.61
C GLN A 137 -8.55 5.11 -2.44
N VAL A 138 -9.72 4.51 -2.36
CA VAL A 138 -10.04 3.33 -3.17
C VAL A 138 -10.62 3.79 -4.52
N GLY A 139 -10.06 3.29 -5.61
CA GLY A 139 -10.44 3.65 -6.97
C GLY A 139 -10.95 2.46 -7.80
N GLY A 140 -11.70 2.79 -8.85
CA GLY A 140 -12.27 1.80 -9.77
C GLY A 140 -13.70 1.42 -9.40
N ARG A 141 -14.09 0.16 -9.58
CA ARG A 141 -15.42 -0.33 -9.18
C ARG A 141 -15.46 -0.68 -7.69
N VAL A 142 -15.63 0.34 -6.85
CA VAL A 142 -15.62 0.21 -5.40
C VAL A 142 -16.88 -0.50 -4.90
N LYS A 143 -16.70 -1.48 -4.01
CA LYS A 143 -17.77 -2.12 -3.22
C LYS A 143 -17.38 -2.07 -1.75
N THR A 144 -18.28 -1.56 -0.92
CA THR A 144 -18.09 -1.49 0.54
C THR A 144 -19.11 -2.39 1.21
N THR A 145 -18.64 -3.21 2.16
CA THR A 145 -19.49 -4.01 3.05
C THR A 145 -19.26 -3.51 4.47
N LEU A 146 -20.29 -2.91 5.05
CA LEU A 146 -20.30 -2.46 6.44
C LEU A 146 -20.89 -3.57 7.29
N GLN A 147 -20.16 -4.04 8.30
CA GLN A 147 -20.71 -4.97 9.27
C GLN A 147 -21.34 -4.18 10.43
N PRO A 148 -22.66 -4.31 10.68
CA PRO A 148 -23.29 -3.73 11.86
C PRO A 148 -22.66 -4.34 13.11
N LYS A 149 -22.41 -3.52 14.14
CA LYS A 149 -22.14 -4.04 15.48
C LYS A 149 -23.47 -4.55 16.05
N GLU A 150 -23.50 -5.81 16.51
CA GLU A 150 -24.59 -6.33 17.34
C GLU A 150 -24.66 -5.61 18.70
#